data_AF-A0A838SWQ5-F1
#
_entry.id   AF-A0A838SWQ5-F1
#
_cell.length_a   1.000
_cell.length_b   1.000
_cell.length_c   1.000
_cell.angle_alpha   90.00
_cell.angle_beta   90.00
_cell.angle_gamma   90.00
#
_symmetry.space_group_name_H-M   'P 1'
#
loop_
_entity.id
_entity.type
_entity.pdbx_description
1 polymer ?
#
loop_
_entity_poly.entity_id
_entity_poly.type
_entity_poly.pdbx_seq_one_letter_code
_entity_poly.pdbx_strand_id
1 'polypeptide(L)'
;MLFPTIQFAIFFLLVLVASWLSMPRPVRWKPFMLAASYLFYAAWDWRFLGLLFGVTVASQVGAVAIHHAATEQSRRWRLGLTVAADLAVLAWFKYYGFFATSLANLLDPLGLAPPLPLLQIVLPVGIS
;
A
#
# COMPACT_ATOMS: atom_id res chain seq x y z
N MET A 1 -9.14 -11.57 -2.27
CA MET A 1 -9.52 -12.01 -3.62
C MET A 1 -8.29 -11.92 -4.50
N LEU A 2 -7.99 -12.95 -5.28
CA LEU A 2 -6.82 -13.05 -6.16
C LEU A 2 -7.20 -12.63 -7.59
N PHE A 3 -6.32 -11.91 -8.31
CA PHE A 3 -6.57 -11.52 -9.71
C PHE A 3 -6.97 -12.68 -10.65
N PRO A 4 -6.31 -13.87 -10.64
CA PRO A 4 -6.67 -14.96 -11.54
C PRO A 4 -7.94 -15.74 -11.11
N THR A 5 -8.76 -15.22 -10.20
CA THR A 5 -9.95 -15.92 -9.70
C THR A 5 -11.25 -15.44 -10.35
N ILE A 6 -12.21 -16.35 -10.49
CA ILE A 6 -13.58 -16.04 -10.94
C ILE A 6 -14.25 -15.03 -9.99
N GLN A 7 -13.97 -15.13 -8.69
CA GLN A 7 -14.45 -14.17 -7.68
C GLN A 7 -14.02 -12.73 -8.03
N PHE A 8 -12.76 -12.53 -8.42
CA PHE A 8 -12.29 -11.23 -8.87
C PHE A 8 -12.98 -10.79 -10.17
N ALA A 9 -13.16 -11.67 -11.15
CA ALA A 9 -13.84 -11.32 -12.40
C ALA A 9 -15.28 -10.82 -12.17
N ILE A 10 -16.04 -11.50 -11.31
CA ILE A 10 -17.40 -11.08 -10.92
C ILE A 10 -17.36 -9.74 -10.17
N PHE A 11 -16.49 -9.63 -9.16
CA PHE A 11 -16.32 -8.39 -8.39
C PHE A 11 -15.97 -7.21 -9.29
N PHE A 12 -14.99 -7.38 -10.18
CA PHE A 12 -14.55 -6.38 -11.14
C PHE A 12 -15.69 -5.93 -12.04
N LEU A 13 -16.45 -6.86 -12.63
CA LEU A 13 -17.55 -6.52 -13.53
C LEU A 13 -18.65 -5.72 -12.81
N LEU A 14 -19.02 -6.13 -11.59
CA LEU A 14 -19.99 -5.41 -10.77
C LEU A 14 -19.51 -4.00 -10.41
N VAL A 15 -18.27 -3.87 -9.94
CA VAL A 15 -17.68 -2.59 -9.55
C VAL A 15 -17.50 -1.68 -10.75
N LEU A 16 -17.10 -2.23 -11.91
CA LEU A 16 -16.95 -1.48 -13.16
C LEU A 16 -18.28 -0.89 -13.62
N VAL A 17 -19.33 -1.69 -13.68
CA VAL A 17 -20.68 -1.21 -14.06
C VAL A 17 -21.19 -0.17 -13.08
N ALA A 18 -21.09 -0.44 -11.77
CA ALA A 18 -21.52 0.51 -10.75
C ALA A 18 -20.70 1.81 -10.77
N SER A 19 -19.39 1.73 -11.04
CA SER A 19 -18.51 2.89 -11.20
C SER A 19 -18.93 3.73 -12.40
N TRP A 20 -19.14 3.08 -13.56
CA TRP A 20 -19.57 3.74 -14.79
C TRP A 20 -20.88 4.51 -14.60
N LEU A 21 -21.87 3.89 -13.95
CA LEU A 21 -23.17 4.51 -13.69
C LEU A 21 -23.10 5.65 -12.65
N SER A 22 -22.16 5.59 -11.72
CA SER A 22 -22.02 6.59 -10.65
C SER A 22 -21.06 7.74 -10.99
N MET A 23 -20.22 7.58 -12.01
CA MET A 23 -19.22 8.56 -12.47
C MET A 23 -19.76 9.98 -12.70
N PRO A 24 -20.99 10.21 -13.22
CA PRO A 24 -21.56 11.55 -13.35
C PRO A 24 -21.80 12.28 -12.01
N ARG A 25 -21.77 11.56 -10.89
CA ARG A 25 -22.04 12.08 -9.54
C ARG A 25 -20.79 11.92 -8.66
N PRO A 26 -19.79 12.81 -8.77
CA PRO A 26 -18.48 12.64 -8.13
C PRO A 26 -18.57 12.50 -6.60
N VAL A 27 -19.56 13.12 -5.97
CA VAL A 27 -19.82 13.03 -4.51
C VAL A 27 -20.14 11.59 -4.07
N ARG A 28 -20.80 10.80 -4.92
CA ARG A 28 -21.13 9.39 -4.64
C ARG A 28 -20.07 8.44 -5.19
N TRP A 29 -19.48 8.79 -6.34
CA TRP A 29 -18.49 7.96 -7.01
C TRP A 29 -17.18 7.80 -6.22
N LYS A 30 -16.64 8.90 -5.67
CA LYS A 30 -15.38 8.86 -4.88
C LYS A 30 -15.46 7.92 -3.66
N PRO A 31 -16.44 8.05 -2.76
CA PRO A 31 -16.54 7.13 -1.62
C PRO A 31 -16.86 5.70 -2.03
N PHE A 32 -17.62 5.51 -3.11
CA PHE A 32 -17.87 4.18 -3.69
C PHE A 32 -16.56 3.50 -4.14
N MET A 33 -15.70 4.23 -4.86
CA MET A 33 -14.40 3.70 -5.31
C MET A 33 -13.46 3.41 -4.16
N LEU A 34 -13.42 4.26 -3.15
CA LEU A 34 -12.68 4.00 -1.91
C LEU A 34 -13.20 2.74 -1.22
N ALA A 35 -14.51 2.60 -1.02
CA ALA A 35 -15.10 1.43 -0.40
C ALA A 35 -14.82 0.14 -1.19
N ALA A 36 -14.94 0.19 -2.52
CA ALA A 36 -14.62 -0.95 -3.39
C ALA A 36 -13.14 -1.35 -3.29
N SER A 37 -12.22 -0.38 -3.28
CA SER A 37 -10.78 -0.63 -3.10
C SER A 37 -10.51 -1.32 -1.75
N TYR A 38 -11.07 -0.80 -0.67
CA TYR A 38 -10.89 -1.38 0.67
C TYR A 38 -11.54 -2.76 0.78
N LEU A 39 -12.71 -2.99 0.19
CA LEU A 39 -13.35 -4.31 0.13
C LEU A 39 -12.47 -5.34 -0.59
N PHE A 40 -11.88 -4.96 -1.73
CA PHE A 40 -10.99 -5.83 -2.49
C PHE A 40 -9.77 -6.25 -1.66
N TYR A 41 -9.10 -5.27 -1.01
CA TYR A 41 -7.95 -5.53 -0.15
C TYR A 41 -8.32 -6.27 1.14
N ALA A 42 -9.48 -5.97 1.74
CA ALA A 42 -9.99 -6.67 2.93
C ALA A 42 -10.22 -8.16 2.64
N ALA A 43 -10.79 -8.46 1.47
CA ALA A 43 -11.04 -9.81 1.04
C ALA A 43 -9.77 -10.56 0.60
N TRP A 44 -8.66 -9.85 0.39
CA TRP A 44 -7.33 -10.46 0.28
C TRP A 44 -6.84 -10.84 1.67
N ASP A 45 -6.64 -9.83 2.52
CA ASP A 45 -6.19 -9.99 3.90
C ASP A 45 -6.44 -8.68 4.66
N TRP A 46 -7.35 -8.74 5.62
CA TRP A 46 -7.79 -7.60 6.41
C TRP A 46 -6.68 -6.98 7.27
N ARG A 47 -5.61 -7.72 7.59
CA ARG A 47 -4.49 -7.23 8.43
C ARG A 47 -3.79 -6.03 7.78
N PHE A 48 -3.77 -5.97 6.45
CA PHE A 48 -3.15 -4.87 5.70
C PHE A 48 -4.07 -3.66 5.52
N LEU A 49 -5.33 -3.70 5.98
CA LEU A 49 -6.21 -2.53 5.90
C LEU A 49 -5.70 -1.36 6.73
N GLY A 50 -5.16 -1.64 7.92
CA GLY A 50 -4.55 -0.60 8.77
C GLY A 50 -3.35 0.05 8.07
N LEU A 51 -2.52 -0.75 7.40
CA LEU A 51 -1.41 -0.25 6.60
C LEU A 51 -1.91 0.57 5.41
N LEU A 52 -2.85 0.05 4.63
CA LEU A 52 -3.43 0.73 3.46
C LEU A 52 -4.04 2.07 3.87
N PHE A 53 -4.76 2.10 5.00
CA PHE A 53 -5.29 3.33 5.58
C PHE A 53 -4.19 4.29 6.00
N GLY A 54 -3.16 3.81 6.69
CA GLY A 54 -1.99 4.60 7.07
C GLY A 54 -1.31 5.25 5.86
N VAL A 55 -1.05 4.49 4.80
CA VAL A 55 -0.47 5.01 3.54
C VAL A 55 -1.43 6.01 2.89
N THR A 56 -2.72 5.69 2.77
CA THR A 56 -3.72 6.61 2.19
C THR A 56 -3.75 7.95 2.91
N VAL A 57 -3.77 7.93 4.24
CA VAL A 57 -3.76 9.15 5.08
C VAL A 57 -2.44 9.89 4.93
N ALA A 58 -1.30 9.20 4.98
CA ALA A 58 0.02 9.81 4.84
C ALA A 58 0.18 10.49 3.47
N SER A 59 -0.18 9.83 2.37
CA SER A 59 -0.15 10.40 1.03
C SER A 59 -1.12 11.57 0.90
N GLN A 60 -2.31 11.51 1.52
CA GLN A 60 -3.27 12.62 1.52
C GLN A 60 -2.74 13.84 2.30
N VAL A 61 -2.14 13.63 3.48
CA VAL A 61 -1.49 14.70 4.26
C VAL A 61 -0.33 15.29 3.47
N GLY A 62 0.49 14.45 2.83
CA GLY A 62 1.57 14.88 1.94
C GLY A 62 1.06 15.74 0.79
N ALA A 63 0.01 15.31 0.09
CA ALA A 63 -0.63 16.06 -0.99
C ALA A 63 -1.14 17.43 -0.54
N VAL A 64 -1.82 17.50 0.61
CA VAL A 64 -2.28 18.77 1.19
C VAL A 64 -1.10 19.66 1.59
N ALA A 65 -0.05 19.09 2.18
CA ALA A 65 1.16 19.83 2.55
C ALA A 65 1.89 20.39 1.32
N ILE A 66 1.94 19.65 0.22
CA ILE A 66 2.51 20.11 -1.07
C ILE A 66 1.68 21.26 -1.63
N HIS A 67 0.34 21.16 -1.59
CA HIS A 67 -0.56 22.20 -2.09
C HIS A 67 -0.42 23.52 -1.30
N HIS A 68 -0.18 23.46 0.00
CA HIS A 68 0.00 24.64 0.87
C HIS A 68 1.45 25.15 0.94
N ALA A 69 2.37 24.64 0.12
CA ALA A 69 3.75 25.09 0.14
C ALA A 69 3.87 26.51 -0.44
N ALA A 70 4.43 27.44 0.34
CA ALA A 70 4.58 28.84 -0.05
C ALA A 70 5.68 29.09 -1.10
N THR A 71 6.65 28.16 -1.21
CA THR A 71 7.78 28.27 -2.15
C THR A 71 7.95 26.97 -2.94
N GLU A 72 8.45 27.09 -4.17
CA GLU A 72 8.73 25.95 -5.03
C GLU A 72 9.78 24.99 -4.41
N GLN A 73 10.75 25.52 -3.66
CA GLN A 73 11.71 24.70 -2.93
C GLN A 73 11.04 23.88 -1.81
N SER A 74 10.15 24.50 -1.01
CA SER A 74 9.39 23.78 0.03
C SER A 74 8.48 22.72 -0.58
N ARG A 75 7.86 23.03 -1.72
CA ARG A 75 7.00 22.10 -2.46
C ARG A 75 7.77 20.86 -2.91
N ARG A 76 8.94 21.04 -3.51
CA ARG A 76 9.82 19.94 -3.96
C ARG A 76 10.29 19.07 -2.80
N TRP A 77 10.67 19.70 -1.68
CA TRP A 77 11.07 18.96 -0.47
C TRP A 77 9.93 18.10 0.08
N ARG A 78 8.73 18.68 0.24
CA ARG A 78 7.53 17.95 0.72
C ARG A 78 7.14 16.80 -0.21
N LEU A 79 7.25 17.01 -1.52
CA LEU A 79 7.04 15.95 -2.51
C LEU A 79 8.07 14.83 -2.36
N GLY A 80 9.35 15.17 -2.25
CA GLY A 80 10.41 14.20 -2.02
C GLY A 80 10.17 13.37 -0.75
N LEU A 81 9.77 14.02 0.35
CA LEU A 81 9.46 13.35 1.61
C LEU A 81 8.25 12.43 1.50
N THR A 82 7.18 12.86 0.83
CA THR A 82 5.97 12.04 0.63
C THR A 82 6.29 10.79 -0.19
N VAL A 83 6.99 10.96 -1.32
CA VAL A 83 7.40 9.84 -2.18
C VAL A 83 8.38 8.92 -1.44
N ALA A 84 9.33 9.46 -0.68
CA ALA A 84 10.26 8.67 0.12
C ALA A 84 9.54 7.83 1.18
N ALA A 85 8.49 8.36 1.81
CA ALA A 85 7.68 7.60 2.76
C ALA A 85 6.93 6.43 2.09
N ASP A 86 6.30 6.66 0.94
CA ASP A 86 5.62 5.60 0.18
C ASP A 86 6.60 4.53 -0.30
N LEU A 87 7.77 4.94 -0.79
CA LEU A 87 8.84 4.04 -1.20
C LEU A 87 9.45 3.28 -0.02
N ALA A 88 9.56 3.88 1.16
CA ALA A 88 10.06 3.20 2.35
C ALA A 88 9.12 2.06 2.77
N VAL A 89 7.80 2.30 2.73
CA VAL A 89 6.80 1.24 2.96
C VAL A 89 6.95 0.14 1.91
N LEU A 90 7.04 0.49 0.63
CA LEU A 90 7.24 -0.49 -0.44
C LEU A 90 8.54 -1.31 -0.25
N ALA A 91 9.64 -0.63 0.06
CA ALA A 91 10.94 -1.27 0.28
C ALA A 91 10.92 -2.21 1.47
N TRP A 92 10.23 -1.84 2.56
CA TRP A 92 10.01 -2.71 3.70
C TRP A 92 9.31 -4.00 3.27
N PHE A 93 8.13 -3.91 2.65
CA PHE A 93 7.39 -5.12 2.27
C PHE A 93 8.11 -5.97 1.22
N LYS A 94 8.84 -5.35 0.29
CA LYS A 94 9.54 -6.05 -0.79
C LYS A 94 10.85 -6.71 -0.36
N TYR A 95 11.63 -6.05 0.50
CA TYR A 95 13.01 -6.47 0.81
C TYR A 95 13.23 -6.89 2.27
N TYR A 96 12.24 -6.75 3.16
CA TYR A 96 12.40 -7.13 4.57
C TYR A 96 12.88 -8.58 4.73
N GLY A 97 12.27 -9.53 4.00
CA GLY A 97 12.65 -10.94 4.07
C GLY A 97 14.12 -11.16 3.67
N PHE A 98 14.54 -10.59 2.54
CA PHE A 98 15.93 -10.65 2.08
C PHE A 98 16.91 -10.02 3.07
N PHE A 99 16.56 -8.87 3.64
CA PHE A 99 17.38 -8.17 4.62
C PHE A 99 17.51 -8.96 5.91
N ALA A 100 16.40 -9.50 6.43
CA ALA A 100 16.37 -10.32 7.64
C ALA A 100 17.22 -11.59 7.47
N THR A 101 17.10 -12.29 6.34
CA THR A 101 17.93 -13.48 6.05
C THR A 101 19.40 -13.13 5.88
N SER A 102 19.72 -12.03 5.20
CA SER A 102 21.11 -11.61 4.97
C SER A 102 21.78 -11.19 6.28
N LEU A 103 21.06 -10.47 7.15
CA LEU A 103 21.55 -10.06 8.45
C LEU A 103 21.75 -11.25 9.39
N ALA A 104 20.81 -12.21 9.39
CA ALA A 104 20.96 -13.45 10.14
C ALA A 104 22.23 -14.21 9.71
N ASN A 105 22.42 -14.40 8.40
CA ASN A 105 23.59 -15.10 7.85
C ASN A 105 24.94 -14.40 8.16
N LEU A 106 24.96 -13.06 8.31
CA LEU A 106 26.15 -12.31 8.69
C LEU A 106 26.48 -12.42 10.19
N LEU A 107 25.45 -12.57 11.05
CA LEU A 107 25.59 -12.64 12.50
C LEU A 107 25.73 -14.07 13.02
N ASP A 108 25.33 -15.07 12.24
CA ASP A 108 25.45 -16.50 12.56
C ASP A 108 26.90 -16.92 12.85
N PRO A 109 27.93 -16.52 12.06
CA PRO A 109 29.33 -16.82 12.36
C PRO A 109 29.85 -16.15 13.64
N LEU A 110 29.19 -15.09 14.11
CA LEU A 110 29.54 -14.37 15.34
C LEU A 110 28.82 -14.93 16.57
N GLY A 111 28.01 -15.98 16.42
CA GLY A 111 27.20 -16.56 17.50
C GLY A 111 26.09 -15.63 18.01
N LEU A 112 25.83 -14.53 17.30
CA LEU A 112 24.84 -13.51 17.65
C LEU A 112 23.49 -13.75 16.96
N ALA A 113 23.23 -14.97 16.47
CA ALA A 113 22.07 -15.33 15.65
C ALA A 113 20.78 -14.73 16.23
N PRO A 114 20.28 -13.61 15.66
CA PRO A 114 19.06 -13.04 16.16
C PRO A 114 17.93 -13.99 15.73
N PRO A 115 17.00 -14.35 16.63
CA PRO A 115 15.75 -14.99 16.23
C PRO A 115 14.89 -13.92 15.56
N LEU A 116 15.30 -13.45 14.38
CA LEU A 116 14.48 -12.57 13.59
C LEU A 116 13.28 -13.41 13.16
N PRO A 117 12.06 -13.09 13.59
CA PRO A 117 10.90 -13.79 13.09
C PRO A 117 10.93 -13.62 11.57
N LEU A 118 11.04 -14.74 10.85
CA LEU A 118 10.73 -14.81 9.43
C LEU A 118 9.25 -14.52 9.32
N LEU A 119 8.92 -13.24 9.38
CA LEU A 119 7.65 -12.67 8.98
C LEU A 119 7.55 -13.02 7.49
N GLN A 120 7.01 -14.21 7.20
CA GLN A 120 6.45 -14.56 5.92
C GLN A 120 5.24 -13.65 5.73
N ILE A 121 5.53 -12.37 5.52
CA ILE A 121 4.57 -11.42 5.02
C ILE A 121 4.30 -11.93 3.62
N VAL A 122 3.20 -12.68 3.49
CA VAL A 122 2.61 -12.99 2.20
C VAL A 122 2.39 -11.64 1.54
N LEU A 123 3.27 -11.29 0.60
CA LEU A 123 3.13 -10.09 -0.20
C LEU A 123 1.70 -10.10 -0.77
N PRO A 124 0.95 -9.00 -0.64
CA PRO A 124 -0.29 -8.87 -1.39
C PRO A 124 0.04 -9.10 -2.86
N VAL A 125 -0.66 -10.05 -3.50
CA VAL A 125 -0.38 -10.42 -4.89
C VAL A 125 -0.53 -9.18 -5.78
N GLY A 126 0.56 -8.82 -6.45
CA GLY A 126 0.67 -7.59 -7.24
C GLY A 126 2.04 -6.89 -7.19
N ILE A 127 2.96 -7.30 -6.31
CA ILE A 127 4.34 -6.77 -6.22
C ILE A 127 5.40 -7.89 -6.35
N SER A 128 5.12 -8.90 -7.18
CA SER A 128 6.08 -9.93 -7.61
C SER A 128 6.33 -9.82 -9.10
#